data_AF-A0A8S3FI56-F1
#
_entry.id   AF-A0A8S3FI56-F1
#
_cell.length_a   1.000
_cell.length_b   1.000
_cell.length_c   1.000
_cell.angle_alpha   90.00
_cell.angle_beta   90.00
_cell.angle_gamma   90.00
#
_symmetry.space_group_name_H-M   'P 1'
#
loop_
_entity.id
_entity.type
_entity.pdbx_description
1 polymer ?
#
loop_
_entity_poly.entity_id
_entity_poly.type
_entity_poly.pdbx_seq_one_letter_code
_entity_poly.pdbx_strand_id
1 'polypeptide(L)' 'MDNTKAYQCLGAIDPLPDLIQRTNKYLLDLRLAKWITQKQYEQLSIK' A
#
# COMPACT_ATOMS: atom_id res chain seq x y z
N MET A 1 -19.56 -7.56 -1.25
CA MET A 1 -18.40 -6.94 -0.58
C MET A 1 -18.95 -5.97 0.43
N ASP A 2 -19.01 -6.41 1.69
CA ASP A 2 -19.44 -5.58 2.81
C ASP A 2 -18.37 -4.53 3.08
N ASN A 3 -18.56 -3.35 2.49
CA ASN A 3 -17.73 -2.18 2.73
C ASN A 3 -17.95 -1.73 4.17
N THR A 4 -17.14 -2.25 5.09
CA THR A 4 -17.02 -1.70 6.44
C THR A 4 -16.64 -0.23 6.29
N LYS A 5 -17.55 0.67 6.67
CA LYS A 5 -17.39 2.14 6.64
C LYS A 5 -16.36 2.63 7.67
N ALA A 6 -15.26 1.89 7.86
CA ALA A 6 -14.23 2.19 8.85
C ALA A 6 -13.42 3.44 8.48
N TYR A 7 -13.40 3.79 7.19
CA TYR A 7 -12.75 5.00 6.69
C TYR A 7 -13.77 5.97 6.11
N GLN A 8 -13.99 7.08 6.82
CA GLN A 8 -14.59 8.29 6.27
C GLN A 8 -13.44 9.24 5.92
N CYS A 9 -13.33 9.61 4.65
CA CYS A 9 -12.37 10.62 4.23
C CYS A 9 -12.73 11.94 4.93
N LEU A 10 -11.79 12.50 5.70
CA LEU A 10 -11.98 13.77 6.43
C LEU A 10 -12.01 15.00 5.50
N GLY A 11 -11.88 14.82 4.18
CA GLY A 11 -11.88 15.87 3.17
C GLY A 11 -12.35 15.37 1.80
N ALA A 12 -12.32 16.27 0.80
CA ALA A 12 -12.83 15.98 -0.55
C ALA A 12 -11.98 14.98 -1.36
N ILE A 13 -10.78 14.66 -0.87
CA ILE A 13 -9.83 13.78 -1.54
C ILE A 13 -9.68 12.52 -0.71
N ASP A 14 -9.88 11.37 -1.35
CA ASP A 14 -9.56 10.09 -0.77
C ASP A 14 -8.04 9.91 -0.72
N PRO A 15 -7.41 9.80 0.48
CA PRO A 15 -5.98 9.62 0.58
C PRO A 15 -5.55 8.17 0.28
N LEU A 16 -6.50 7.22 0.22
CA LEU A 16 -6.20 5.80 0.08
C LEU A 16 -5.36 5.46 -1.17
N PRO A 17 -5.65 6.00 -2.37
CA PRO A 17 -4.84 5.70 -3.56
C PRO A 17 -3.39 6.18 -3.45
N ASP A 18 -3.17 7.37 -2.90
CA ASP A 18 -1.83 7.93 -2.70
C ASP A 18 -1.05 7.12 -1.65
N LEU A 19 -1.73 6.70 -0.57
CA LEU A 19 -1.14 5.85 0.46
C LEU A 19 -0.73 4.48 -0.09
N ILE A 20 -1.58 3.85 -0.91
CA ILE A 20 -1.27 2.58 -1.58
C ILE A 20 -0.05 2.73 -2.47
N GLN A 21 -0.01 3.79 -3.29
CA GLN A 21 1.12 4.05 -4.19
C GLN A 21 2.43 4.25 -3.44
N ARG A 22 2.43 5.06 -2.37
CA ARG A 22 3.62 5.30 -1.53
C ARG A 22 4.10 4.03 -0.84
N THR A 23 3.16 3.23 -0.33
CA THR A 23 3.48 1.97 0.36
C THR A 23 4.13 0.98 -0.59
N ASN A 24 3.55 0.78 -1.78
CA ASN A 24 4.12 -0.14 -2.77
C ASN A 24 5.48 0.35 -3.28
N LYS A 25 5.67 1.66 -3.45
CA LYS A 25 6.98 2.24 -3.79
C LYS A 25 8.03 1.93 -2.72
N TYR A 26 7.71 2.16 -1.44
CA TYR A 26 8.62 1.86 -0.33
C TYR A 26 9.00 0.37 -0.27
N LEU A 27 8.03 -0.53 -0.46
CA LEU A 27 8.29 -1.97 -0.51
C LEU A 27 9.20 -2.33 -1.69
N LEU A 28 9.06 -1.66 -2.83
CA LEU A 28 9.92 -1.87 -3.99
C LEU A 28 11.35 -1.40 -3.68
N ASP A 29 11.52 -0.24 -3.04
CA ASP A 29 12.83 0.27 -2.64
C ASP A 29 13.53 -0.69 -1.66
N LEU A 30 12.79 -1.25 -0.68
CA LEU A 30 13.32 -2.28 0.22
C LEU A 30 13.76 -3.55 -0.52
N ARG A 31 13.00 -3.97 -1.53
CA ARG A 31 13.38 -5.09 -2.39
C ARG A 31 14.65 -4.78 -3.17
N LEU A 32 14.76 -3.59 -3.77
CA LEU A 32 15.94 -3.17 -4.53
C LEU A 32 17.18 -3.09 -3.65
N ALA A 33 17.03 -2.66 -2.40
CA ALA A 33 18.08 -2.68 -1.40
C ALA A 33 18.43 -4.11 -0.91
N LYS A 34 17.69 -5.14 -1.33
CA LYS A 34 17.82 -6.56 -0.94
C LYS A 34 17.48 -6.84 0.54
N TRP A 35 16.66 -6.00 1.16
CA TRP A 35 16.18 -6.19 2.54
C TRP A 35 15.04 -7.19 2.62
N ILE A 36 14.27 -7.32 1.54
CA ILE A 36 13.20 -8.29 1.39
C ILE A 36 13.33 -9.05 0.07
N THR A 37 12.84 -10.28 0.07
CA THR A 37 12.79 -11.15 -1.12
C THR A 37 11.62 -10.78 -2.02
N GLN A 38 11.66 -11.24 -3.28
CA GLN A 38 10.55 -11.05 -4.22
C GLN A 38 9.23 -11.61 -3.67
N LYS A 39 9.27 -12.78 -3.03
CA LYS A 39 8.08 -13.42 -2.45
C LYS A 39 7.48 -12.58 -1.32
N GLN A 40 8.32 -11.97 -0.48
CA GLN A 40 7.86 -11.05 0.58
C GLN A 40 7.27 -9.77 0.00
N TYR A 41 7.90 -9.20 -1.03
CA TYR A 41 7.36 -8.03 -1.74
C TYR A 41 5.96 -8.32 -2.31
N GLU A 42 5.77 -9.45 -2.98
CA GLU A 42 4.47 -9.85 -3.54
C GLU A 42 3.39 -10.08 -2.48
N GLN A 43 3.76 -10.57 -1.29
CA GLN A 43 2.83 -10.76 -0.17
C GLN A 43 2.44 -9.46 0.53
N LEU A 44 3.35 -8.48 0.60
CA LEU A 44 3.15 -7.20 1.29
C LEU A 44 2.55 -6.11 0.38
N SER A 45 2.71 -6.23 -0.93
CA SER A 45 2.18 -5.26 -1.90
C SER A 45 0.66 -5.21 -1.84
N ILE A 46 0.11 -4.00 -1.74
CA ILE A 46 -1.32 -3.76 -1.68
C ILE A 46 -1.87 -3.76 -3.11
N LYS A 47 -2.94 -4.54 -3.36
CA LYS A 47 -3.60 -4.69 -4.67
C LYS A 47 -4.87 -3.86 -4.75
#